data_AF-A0A0U2ZYN8-F1
#
_entry.id   AF-A0A0U2ZYN8-F1
#
_cell.length_a   1.000
_cell.length_b   1.000
_cell.length_c   1.000
_cell.angle_alpha   90.00
_cell.angle_beta   90.00
_cell.angle_gamma   90.00
#
_symmetry.space_group_name_H-M   'P 1'
#
loop_
_entity.id
_entity.type
_entity.pdbx_description
1 polymer ?
#
loop_
_entity_poly.entity_id
_entity_poly.type
_entity_poly.pdbx_seq_one_letter_code
_entity_poly.pdbx_strand_id
1 'polypeptide(L)'
;PSSVGLVGDNWKVRGSRKTPDGSAHPEMQINIMNSRVTALVAQERERWPLAGDQLYIDMDLSKENLPAGSRIAVGSAVLEVSPLPHTGCKKFVSRFGIEAMEFVNSEVGKALCLRGINAKVIQGGTVKVGQTAKKI
;
A
#
# COMPACT_ATOMS: atom_id res chain seq x y z
N PRO A 1 9.77 9.60 12.85
CA PRO A 1 9.68 8.68 11.70
C PRO A 1 10.40 7.35 11.96
N SER A 2 9.74 6.21 11.71
CA SER A 2 10.38 4.88 11.82
C SER A 2 11.42 4.69 10.72
N SER A 3 12.58 4.14 11.03
CA SER A 3 13.70 3.93 10.09
C SER A 3 13.70 2.54 9.41
N VAL A 4 12.65 1.73 9.65
CA VAL A 4 12.60 0.31 9.21
C VAL A 4 11.34 -0.10 8.44
N GLY A 5 10.31 0.76 8.35
CA GLY A 5 9.01 0.35 7.78
C GLY A 5 8.27 -0.60 8.72
N LEU A 6 7.72 -1.70 8.19
CA LEU A 6 7.12 -2.77 8.98
C LEU A 6 8.20 -3.74 9.48
N VAL A 7 8.24 -4.00 10.79
CA VAL A 7 9.18 -4.97 11.36
C VAL A 7 8.91 -6.37 10.81
N GLY A 8 9.96 -7.03 10.30
CA GLY A 8 9.87 -8.35 9.65
C GLY A 8 9.63 -8.28 8.14
N ASP A 9 9.35 -7.10 7.58
CA ASP A 9 9.28 -6.90 6.13
C ASP A 9 10.68 -6.66 5.53
N ASN A 10 10.82 -6.84 4.23
CA ASN A 10 12.08 -6.66 3.52
C ASN A 10 12.29 -5.28 2.89
N TRP A 11 11.36 -4.32 3.04
CA TRP A 11 11.43 -2.98 2.42
C TRP A 11 12.81 -2.35 2.52
N LYS A 12 13.38 -2.30 3.73
CA LYS A 12 14.67 -1.64 3.99
C LYS A 12 15.83 -2.33 3.25
N VAL A 13 15.87 -3.65 3.27
CA VAL A 13 16.97 -4.46 2.69
C VAL A 13 16.81 -4.61 1.18
N ARG A 14 15.57 -4.63 0.68
CA ARG A 14 15.23 -4.74 -0.74
C ARG A 14 15.74 -3.56 -1.55
N GLY A 15 15.87 -2.39 -0.93
CA GLY A 15 16.28 -1.17 -1.60
C GLY A 15 15.26 -0.68 -2.63
N SER A 16 15.66 0.29 -3.45
CA SER A 16 14.84 0.84 -4.51
C SER A 16 15.68 1.27 -5.70
N ARG A 17 15.19 1.04 -6.92
CA ARG A 17 15.81 1.61 -8.13
C ARG A 17 15.46 3.10 -8.32
N LYS A 18 14.57 3.63 -7.48
CA LYS A 18 14.13 5.03 -7.51
C LYS A 18 15.03 5.95 -6.68
N THR A 19 15.97 5.40 -5.93
CA THR A 19 16.97 6.15 -5.15
C THR A 19 18.34 6.01 -5.83
N PRO A 20 19.14 7.09 -5.92
CA PRO A 20 20.43 7.05 -6.60
C PRO A 20 21.44 6.06 -5.99
N ASP A 21 21.39 5.88 -4.67
CA ASP A 21 22.26 5.00 -3.89
C ASP A 21 21.70 3.57 -3.72
N GLY A 22 20.55 3.27 -4.34
CA GLY A 22 19.88 1.98 -4.22
C GLY A 22 19.19 1.73 -2.87
N SER A 23 19.23 2.70 -1.94
CA SER A 23 18.59 2.58 -0.62
C SER A 23 17.07 2.45 -0.72
N ALA A 24 16.40 2.00 0.34
CA ALA A 24 14.95 1.89 0.33
C ALA A 24 14.29 3.26 0.23
N HIS A 25 13.28 3.41 -0.64
CA HIS A 25 12.67 4.72 -0.88
C HIS A 25 11.77 5.13 0.31
N PRO A 26 12.03 6.27 0.98
CA PRO A 26 11.35 6.65 2.23
C PRO A 26 9.85 6.90 2.05
N GLU A 27 9.42 7.35 0.87
CA GLU A 27 8.00 7.53 0.51
C GLU A 27 7.29 6.21 0.12
N MET A 28 7.88 5.05 0.39
CA MET A 28 7.32 3.74 0.03
C MET A 28 7.52 2.71 1.16
N GLN A 29 7.51 3.17 2.41
CA GLN A 29 7.75 2.30 3.58
C GLN A 29 6.65 1.27 3.80
N ILE A 30 5.40 1.68 3.58
CA ILE A 30 4.22 0.85 3.76
C ILE A 30 3.38 0.92 2.49
N ASN A 31 3.08 -0.23 1.90
CA ASN A 31 2.10 -0.38 0.84
C ASN A 31 0.75 -0.76 1.46
N ILE A 32 -0.30 -0.06 1.03
CA ILE A 32 -1.67 -0.22 1.52
C ILE A 32 -2.59 -0.47 0.34
N MET A 33 -3.33 -1.58 0.36
CA MET A 33 -4.35 -1.90 -0.64
C MET A 33 -5.74 -1.95 0.01
N ASN A 34 -6.78 -1.56 -0.73
CA ASN A 34 -8.15 -1.70 -0.24
C ASN A 34 -8.51 -3.20 -0.14
N SER A 35 -9.04 -3.60 1.01
CA SER A 35 -9.35 -5.01 1.30
C SER A 35 -10.42 -5.59 0.38
N ARG A 36 -11.41 -4.81 -0.05
CA ARG A 36 -12.47 -5.23 -0.98
C ARG A 36 -11.92 -5.44 -2.39
N VAL A 37 -11.02 -4.56 -2.85
CA VAL A 37 -10.34 -4.74 -4.13
C VAL A 37 -9.41 -5.96 -4.09
N THR A 38 -8.75 -6.18 -2.96
CA THR A 38 -7.90 -7.37 -2.78
C THR A 38 -8.74 -8.64 -2.81
N ALA A 39 -9.90 -8.67 -2.15
CA ALA A 39 -10.84 -9.79 -2.22
C ALA A 39 -11.27 -10.06 -3.66
N LEU A 40 -11.60 -9.02 -4.42
CA LEU A 40 -12.00 -9.13 -5.83
C LEU A 40 -10.87 -9.67 -6.71
N VAL A 41 -9.62 -9.23 -6.52
CA VAL A 41 -8.52 -9.64 -7.41
C VAL A 41 -7.94 -10.99 -7.00
N ALA A 42 -7.76 -11.23 -5.71
CA ALA A 42 -7.15 -12.44 -5.19
C ALA A 42 -8.12 -13.62 -5.13
N GLN A 43 -9.43 -13.35 -4.99
CA GLN A 43 -10.54 -14.29 -4.81
C GLN A 43 -10.46 -15.12 -3.51
N GLU A 44 -9.28 -15.67 -3.20
CA GLU A 44 -8.96 -16.47 -2.03
C GLU A 44 -8.10 -15.69 -1.05
N ARG A 45 -8.35 -15.82 0.25
CA ARG A 45 -7.67 -15.07 1.32
C ARG A 45 -6.17 -15.38 1.37
N GLU A 46 -5.82 -16.63 1.09
CA GLU A 46 -4.46 -17.18 1.08
C GLU A 46 -3.59 -16.53 -0.01
N ARG A 47 -4.22 -15.98 -1.05
CA ARG A 47 -3.55 -15.30 -2.15
C ARG A 47 -3.33 -13.81 -1.89
N TRP A 48 -3.88 -13.22 -0.84
CA TRP A 48 -3.72 -11.79 -0.55
C TRP A 48 -2.25 -11.38 -0.42
N PRO A 49 -1.37 -12.13 0.29
CA PRO A 49 0.06 -11.78 0.37
C PRO A 49 0.76 -11.71 -0.99
N LEU A 50 0.21 -12.32 -2.05
CA LEU A 50 0.73 -12.20 -3.41
C LEU A 50 0.59 -10.76 -3.96
N ALA A 51 -0.28 -9.91 -3.43
CA ALA A 51 -0.28 -8.49 -3.79
C ALA A 51 1.04 -7.82 -3.39
N GLY A 52 1.61 -8.23 -2.26
CA GLY A 52 2.89 -7.73 -1.74
C GLY A 52 2.75 -6.45 -0.91
N ASP A 53 1.53 -6.16 -0.44
CA ASP A 53 1.22 -5.02 0.43
C ASP A 53 1.26 -5.45 1.89
N GLN A 54 1.69 -4.54 2.77
CA GLN A 54 1.79 -4.80 4.20
C GLN A 54 0.44 -4.66 4.91
N LEU A 55 -0.41 -3.72 4.46
CA LEU A 55 -1.72 -3.46 5.06
C LEU A 55 -2.84 -3.59 4.03
N TYR A 56 -3.90 -4.29 4.43
CA TYR A 56 -5.14 -4.37 3.66
C TYR A 56 -6.28 -3.78 4.49
N ILE A 57 -6.76 -2.59 4.12
CA ILE A 57 -7.73 -1.84 4.93
C ILE A 57 -9.05 -1.62 4.17
N ASP A 58 -10.16 -1.53 4.89
CA ASP A 58 -11.45 -1.13 4.29
C ASP A 58 -11.66 0.38 4.49
N MET A 59 -11.17 1.16 3.53
CA MET A 59 -11.23 2.62 3.51
C MET A 59 -11.19 3.11 2.06
N ASP A 60 -11.85 4.23 1.77
CA ASP A 60 -11.70 4.90 0.48
C ASP A 60 -10.26 5.46 0.34
N LEU A 61 -9.49 4.88 -0.57
CA LEU A 61 -8.10 5.27 -0.87
C LEU A 61 -8.00 6.28 -2.02
N SER A 62 -9.13 6.78 -2.54
CA SER A 62 -9.17 7.72 -3.65
C SER A 62 -8.31 8.94 -3.39
N LYS A 63 -7.79 9.56 -4.46
CA LYS A 63 -7.03 10.80 -4.34
C LYS A 63 -7.86 11.97 -3.79
N GLU A 64 -9.18 11.88 -3.90
CA GLU A 64 -10.12 12.85 -3.35
C GLU A 64 -10.22 12.71 -1.83
N ASN A 65 -10.39 11.49 -1.31
CA ASN A 65 -10.49 11.28 0.13
C ASN A 65 -9.13 11.25 0.84
N LEU A 66 -8.09 10.69 0.21
CA LEU A 66 -6.74 10.55 0.76
C LEU A 66 -5.68 11.12 -0.21
N PRO A 67 -5.67 12.44 -0.46
CA PRO A 67 -4.58 13.08 -1.19
C PRO A 67 -3.25 12.90 -0.46
N ALA A 68 -2.14 13.06 -1.19
CA ALA A 68 -0.80 13.03 -0.61
C ALA A 68 -0.68 14.01 0.58
N GLY A 69 -0.03 13.58 1.66
CA GLY A 69 0.03 14.30 2.93
C GLY A 69 -1.12 13.99 3.91
N SER A 70 -2.18 13.29 3.47
CA SER A 70 -3.23 12.80 4.38
C SER A 70 -2.65 11.82 5.39
N ARG A 71 -3.21 11.78 6.60
CA ARG A 71 -2.76 10.88 7.66
C ARG A 71 -3.78 9.81 8.00
N ILE A 72 -3.27 8.62 8.29
CA ILE A 72 -4.07 7.46 8.67
C ILE A 72 -3.51 6.91 9.99
N ALA A 73 -4.34 6.88 11.02
CA ALA A 73 -4.06 6.17 12.25
C ALA A 73 -4.49 4.70 12.11
N VAL A 74 -3.60 3.77 12.45
CA VAL A 74 -3.89 2.33 12.56
C VAL A 74 -3.21 1.81 13.82
N GLY A 75 -3.99 1.27 14.76
CA GLY A 75 -3.46 0.91 16.08
C GLY A 75 -2.84 2.14 16.76
N SER A 76 -1.57 2.06 17.17
CA SER A 76 -0.82 3.21 17.71
C SER A 76 0.12 3.87 16.69
N ALA A 77 0.12 3.41 15.44
CA ALA A 77 0.94 3.97 14.37
C ALA A 77 0.18 5.08 13.60
N VAL A 78 0.93 6.05 13.09
CA VAL A 78 0.42 7.08 12.17
C VAL A 78 1.22 7.02 10.88
N LEU A 79 0.51 6.83 9.78
CA LEU A 79 1.03 6.81 8.42
C LEU A 79 0.64 8.08 7.69
N GLU A 80 1.50 8.56 6.80
CA GLU A 80 1.20 9.67 5.88
C GLU A 80 1.25 9.17 4.45
N VAL A 81 0.21 9.50 3.67
CA VAL A 81 0.06 9.11 2.27
C VAL A 81 1.12 9.81 1.43
N SER A 82 1.87 9.03 0.66
CA SER A 82 2.94 9.53 -0.19
C SER A 82 2.41 9.94 -1.58
N PRO A 83 3.08 10.90 -2.25
CA PRO A 83 2.67 11.34 -3.60
C PRO A 83 2.96 10.30 -4.69
N LEU A 84 3.82 9.31 -4.41
CA LEU A 84 4.18 8.29 -5.38
C LEU A 84 3.03 7.32 -5.64
N PRO A 85 2.67 7.05 -6.90
CA PRO A 85 1.61 6.10 -7.20
C PRO A 85 2.04 4.66 -6.90
N HIS A 86 1.06 3.83 -6.53
CA HIS A 86 1.23 2.39 -6.37
C HIS A 86 0.40 1.67 -7.44
N THR A 87 1.05 1.20 -8.51
CA THR A 87 0.39 0.65 -9.70
C THR A 87 0.69 -0.83 -9.91
N GLY A 88 -0.21 -1.53 -10.61
CA GLY A 88 -0.02 -2.93 -10.97
C GLY A 88 1.22 -3.09 -11.86
N CYS A 89 2.09 -4.06 -11.54
CA CYS A 89 3.33 -4.32 -12.27
C CYS A 89 3.34 -5.72 -12.90
N LYS A 90 4.43 -6.10 -13.58
CA LYS A 90 4.59 -7.44 -14.18
C LYS A 90 4.37 -8.59 -13.16
N LYS A 91 4.78 -8.40 -11.90
CA LYS A 91 4.51 -9.39 -10.83
C LYS A 91 3.02 -9.49 -10.50
N PHE A 92 2.29 -8.38 -10.58
CA PHE A 92 0.84 -8.39 -10.38
C PHE A 92 0.15 -9.18 -11.49
N VAL A 93 0.55 -8.96 -12.75
CA VAL A 93 0.08 -9.74 -13.90
C VAL A 93 0.39 -11.22 -13.74
N SER A 94 1.61 -11.60 -13.36
CA SER A 94 1.97 -13.01 -13.18
C SER A 94 1.22 -13.70 -12.04
N ARG A 95 0.64 -12.94 -11.10
CA ARG A 95 -0.05 -13.47 -9.92
C ARG A 95 -1.56 -13.45 -10.06
N PHE A 96 -2.12 -12.46 -10.75
CA PHE A 96 -3.57 -12.20 -10.82
C PHE A 96 -4.12 -12.02 -12.24
N GLY A 97 -3.26 -12.06 -13.28
CA GLY A 97 -3.67 -11.90 -14.67
C GLY A 97 -3.60 -10.46 -15.18
N ILE A 98 -3.69 -10.32 -16.50
CA ILE A 98 -3.62 -9.03 -17.19
C ILE A 98 -4.89 -8.19 -16.93
N GLU A 99 -6.06 -8.82 -16.95
CA GLU A 99 -7.35 -8.16 -16.72
C GLU A 99 -7.41 -7.50 -15.34
N ALA A 100 -6.91 -8.18 -14.31
CA ALA A 100 -6.80 -7.61 -12.97
C ALA A 100 -5.89 -6.38 -12.94
N MET A 101 -4.78 -6.41 -13.67
CA MET A 101 -3.86 -5.27 -13.78
C MET A 101 -4.50 -4.10 -14.53
N GLU A 102 -5.19 -4.37 -15.63
CA GLU A 102 -5.91 -3.36 -16.41
C GLU A 102 -7.04 -2.72 -15.60
N PHE A 103 -7.80 -3.52 -14.85
CA PHE A 103 -8.82 -3.04 -13.93
C PHE A 103 -8.26 -2.04 -12.92
N VAL A 104 -7.23 -2.42 -12.14
CA VAL A 104 -6.66 -1.54 -11.11
C VAL A 104 -5.87 -0.36 -11.68
N ASN A 105 -5.38 -0.45 -12.92
CA ASN A 105 -4.62 0.61 -13.61
C ASN A 105 -5.45 1.42 -14.62
N SER A 106 -6.75 1.15 -14.77
CA SER A 106 -7.68 1.96 -15.56
C SER A 106 -7.67 3.42 -15.07
N GLU A 107 -8.21 4.35 -15.86
CA GLU A 107 -8.27 5.77 -15.43
C GLU A 107 -9.03 5.94 -14.11
N VAL A 108 -10.19 5.29 -14.01
CA VAL A 108 -10.99 5.22 -12.78
C VAL A 108 -10.20 4.50 -11.68
N GLY A 109 -9.55 3.39 -12.00
CA GLY A 109 -8.75 2.62 -11.05
C GLY A 109 -7.62 3.43 -10.41
N LYS A 110 -6.96 4.28 -11.20
CA LYS A 110 -5.93 5.21 -10.73
C LYS A 110 -6.48 6.38 -9.93
N ALA A 111 -7.70 6.86 -10.23
CA ALA A 111 -8.35 7.92 -9.45
C ALA A 111 -8.76 7.42 -8.06
N LEU A 112 -9.26 6.18 -7.99
CA LEU A 112 -9.66 5.49 -6.77
C LEU A 112 -8.51 4.78 -6.03
N CYS A 113 -7.29 4.80 -6.60
CA CYS A 113 -6.14 4.07 -6.09
C CYS A 113 -6.43 2.58 -5.83
N LEU A 114 -7.09 1.89 -6.76
CA LEU A 114 -7.55 0.51 -6.57
C LEU A 114 -6.41 -0.49 -6.34
N ARG A 115 -5.25 -0.28 -6.98
CA ARG A 115 -4.06 -1.08 -6.64
C ARG A 115 -3.57 -0.77 -5.23
N GLY A 116 -3.74 0.44 -4.75
CA GLY A 116 -3.33 0.88 -3.42
C GLY A 116 -2.59 2.20 -3.43
N ILE A 117 -2.00 2.53 -2.30
CA ILE A 117 -1.20 3.74 -2.06
C ILE A 117 0.12 3.38 -1.38
N ASN A 118 1.11 4.26 -1.52
CA ASN A 118 2.32 4.22 -0.70
C ASN A 118 2.14 5.15 0.50
N ALA A 119 2.72 4.79 1.64
CA ALA A 119 2.75 5.62 2.82
C ALA A 119 4.11 5.56 3.51
N LYS A 120 4.39 6.59 4.31
CA LYS A 120 5.53 6.65 5.23
C LYS A 120 5.07 6.69 6.68
N VAL A 121 5.91 6.18 7.57
CA VAL A 121 5.63 6.10 9.01
C VAL A 121 6.05 7.41 9.67
N ILE A 122 5.06 8.23 10.06
CA ILE A 122 5.30 9.47 10.82
C ILE A 122 5.52 9.15 12.29
N GLN A 123 4.66 8.30 12.85
CA GLN A 123 4.75 7.77 14.21
C GLN A 123 4.78 6.24 14.17
N GLY A 124 5.83 5.66 14.75
CA GLY A 124 5.93 4.21 14.94
C GLY A 124 4.92 3.73 15.99
N GLY A 125 4.45 2.49 15.83
CA GLY A 125 3.46 1.91 16.72
C GLY A 125 3.23 0.44 16.45
N THR A 126 2.31 -0.15 17.22
CA THR A 126 1.87 -1.53 17.04
C THR A 126 0.56 -1.54 16.28
N VAL A 127 0.49 -2.41 15.28
CA VAL A 127 -0.71 -2.71 14.50
C VAL A 127 -1.11 -4.16 14.73
N LYS A 128 -2.41 -4.44 14.78
CA LYS A 128 -2.98 -5.79 14.87
C LYS A 128 -4.14 -5.93 13.88
N VAL A 129 -4.31 -7.13 13.34
CA VAL A 129 -5.48 -7.46 12.51
C VAL A 129 -6.75 -7.19 13.32
N GLY A 130 -7.77 -6.60 12.67
CA GLY A 130 -9.03 -6.22 13.30
C GLY A 130 -9.06 -4.79 13.86
N GLN A 131 -7.93 -4.07 13.90
CA GLN A 131 -7.94 -2.66 14.27
C GLN A 131 -8.48 -1.77 13.15
N THR A 132 -9.24 -0.74 13.52
CA THR A 132 -9.81 0.24 12.59
C THR A 132 -8.75 1.22 12.09
N ALA A 133 -8.67 1.40 10.79
CA ALA A 133 -7.94 2.51 10.17
C ALA A 133 -8.81 3.77 10.20
N LYS A 134 -8.25 4.91 10.60
CA LYS A 134 -8.96 6.20 10.65
C LYS A 134 -8.16 7.28 9.96
N LYS A 135 -8.80 8.05 9.08
CA LYS A 135 -8.25 9.32 8.60
C LYS A 135 -8.21 10.31 9.76
N ILE A 136 -7.09 11.03 9.93
CA ILE A 136 -6.88 12.01 11.01
C ILE A 136 -6.30 13.32 10.47
#